data_AF-A0AAN0JD47-F1
#
_entry.id   AF-A0AAN0JD47-F1
#
_cell.length_a   1.000
_cell.length_b   1.000
_cell.length_c   1.000
_cell.angle_alpha   90.00
_cell.angle_beta   90.00
_cell.angle_gamma   90.00
#
_symmetry.space_group_name_H-M   'P 1'
#
loop_
_entity.id
_entity.type
_entity.pdbx_description
1 polymer ?
#
loop_
_entity_poly.entity_id
_entity_poly.type
_entity_poly.pdbx_seq_one_letter_code
_entity_poly.pdbx_strand_id
1 'polypeptide(L)'
;MDVNVAVVEAGKKLGYYPLKDEQTLCISKFVEGNDVFCVLPTGFGKTACFACLPLVFDLLHSRGSEEKSILIVISPLTALIKNHVETLRKKSLDVGYLDADSTIEVKSHVLKGKYSIVLLSPEMLLGKWRSLFMNKVYQRRLIGLAIDEAHCVVKW
;
A
#
# COMPACT_ATOMS: atom_id res chain seq x y z
N MET A 1 9.07 19.16 -3.22
CA MET A 1 9.78 18.29 -4.19
C MET A 1 8.81 17.99 -5.34
N ASP A 2 9.29 17.87 -6.58
CA ASP A 2 8.45 17.52 -7.74
C ASP A 2 7.94 16.06 -7.67
N VAL A 3 6.73 15.80 -8.21
CA VAL A 3 6.11 14.47 -8.21
C VAL A 3 6.97 13.46 -8.96
N ASN A 4 7.46 13.78 -10.15
CA ASN A 4 8.26 12.85 -10.94
C ASN A 4 9.58 12.51 -10.25
N VAL A 5 10.20 13.50 -9.60
CA VAL A 5 11.40 13.29 -8.78
C VAL A 5 11.10 12.33 -7.62
N ALA A 6 9.97 12.51 -6.94
CA ALA A 6 9.51 11.64 -5.86
C ALA A 6 9.36 10.17 -6.32
N VAL A 7 8.69 9.99 -7.47
CA VAL A 7 8.41 8.66 -8.03
C VAL A 7 9.68 7.95 -8.44
N VAL A 8 10.61 8.64 -9.10
CA VAL A 8 11.91 8.09 -9.48
C VAL A 8 12.73 7.69 -8.25
N GLU A 9 12.79 8.55 -7.24
CA GLU A 9 13.54 8.30 -6.01
C GLU A 9 12.97 7.10 -5.23
N ALA A 10 11.64 7.02 -5.11
CA ALA A 10 10.98 5.87 -4.49
C ALA A 10 11.22 4.57 -5.28
N GLY A 11 11.13 4.63 -6.62
CA GLY A 11 11.44 3.52 -7.50
C GLY A 11 12.87 3.00 -7.32
N LYS A 12 13.86 3.90 -7.18
CA LYS A 12 15.27 3.53 -6.94
C LYS A 12 15.45 2.87 -5.58
N LYS A 13 14.97 3.51 -4.51
CA LYS A 13 15.09 3.00 -3.13
C LYS A 13 14.47 1.63 -2.93
N LEU A 14 13.35 1.37 -3.59
CA LEU A 14 12.63 0.11 -3.48
C LEU A 14 13.03 -0.92 -4.55
N GLY A 15 14.00 -0.60 -5.41
CA GLY A 15 14.47 -1.50 -6.48
C GLY A 15 13.40 -1.84 -7.52
N TYR A 16 12.55 -0.87 -7.86
CA TYR A 16 11.58 -0.91 -8.96
C TYR A 16 11.99 -0.02 -10.15
N TYR A 17 13.12 0.68 -10.05
CA TYR A 17 13.63 1.54 -11.13
C TYR A 17 14.30 0.71 -12.26
N PRO A 18 14.09 1.07 -13.54
CA PRO A 18 13.14 2.07 -14.01
C PRO A 18 11.70 1.59 -13.86
N LEU A 19 10.83 2.46 -13.35
CA LEU A 19 9.38 2.24 -13.40
C LEU A 19 8.92 2.38 -14.84
N LYS A 20 7.96 1.55 -15.24
CA LYS A 20 7.29 1.66 -16.56
C LYS A 20 6.39 2.90 -16.58
N ASP A 21 6.08 3.39 -17.78
CA ASP A 21 5.31 4.61 -17.97
C ASP A 21 3.94 4.54 -17.30
N GLU A 22 3.25 3.41 -17.41
CA GLU A 22 1.93 3.20 -16.81
C GLU A 22 2.00 3.11 -15.28
N GLN A 23 3.08 2.55 -14.73
CA GLN A 23 3.30 2.51 -13.28
C GLN A 23 3.53 3.93 -12.74
N THR A 24 4.38 4.70 -13.44
CA THR A 24 4.65 6.10 -13.11
C THR A 24 3.38 6.93 -13.19
N LEU A 25 2.59 6.77 -14.26
CA LEU A 25 1.32 7.47 -14.45
C LEU A 25 0.32 7.14 -13.33
N CYS A 26 0.19 5.86 -12.95
CA CYS A 26 -0.71 5.46 -11.86
C CYS A 26 -0.30 6.09 -10.52
N ILE A 27 0.98 6.05 -10.19
CA ILE A 27 1.51 6.65 -8.96
C ILE A 27 1.29 8.16 -8.96
N SER A 28 1.68 8.84 -10.04
CA SER A 28 1.57 10.30 -10.16
C SER A 28 0.12 10.76 -10.05
N LYS A 29 -0.82 10.09 -10.74
CA LYS A 29 -2.25 10.45 -10.68
C LYS A 29 -2.84 10.26 -9.30
N PHE A 30 -2.45 9.20 -8.59
CA PHE A 30 -2.92 8.96 -7.23
C PHE A 30 -2.40 10.03 -6.26
N VAL A 31 -1.11 10.38 -6.30
CA VAL A 31 -0.55 11.40 -5.40
C VAL A 31 -1.02 12.82 -5.72
N GLU A 32 -1.50 13.07 -6.94
CA GLU A 32 -2.21 14.29 -7.33
C GLU A 32 -3.65 14.37 -6.77
N GLY A 33 -4.13 13.33 -6.06
CA GLY A 33 -5.44 13.30 -5.42
C GLY A 33 -6.55 12.68 -6.27
N ASN A 34 -6.22 11.94 -7.33
CA ASN A 34 -7.21 11.27 -8.15
C ASN A 34 -7.42 9.82 -7.71
N ASP A 35 -8.65 9.32 -7.83
CA ASP A 35 -8.91 7.90 -7.83
C ASP A 35 -8.37 7.28 -9.13
N VAL A 36 -7.63 6.17 -9.02
CA VAL A 36 -6.95 5.54 -10.16
C VAL A 36 -7.46 4.13 -10.36
N PHE A 37 -8.03 3.86 -11.54
CA PHE A 37 -8.32 2.50 -11.99
C PHE A 37 -7.23 2.02 -12.94
N CYS A 38 -6.42 1.06 -12.48
CA CYS A 38 -5.24 0.59 -13.17
C CYS A 38 -5.50 -0.76 -13.85
N VAL A 39 -5.56 -0.77 -15.18
CA VAL A 39 -5.73 -2.00 -15.98
C VAL A 39 -4.39 -2.35 -16.64
N LEU A 40 -3.67 -3.28 -16.03
CA LEU A 40 -2.40 -3.79 -16.54
C LEU A 40 -2.45 -5.32 -16.67
N PRO A 41 -1.70 -5.93 -17.61
CA PRO A 41 -1.65 -7.38 -17.71
C PRO A 41 -0.96 -8.01 -16.49
N THR A 42 -1.24 -9.30 -16.26
CA THR A 42 -0.54 -10.08 -15.23
C THR A 42 0.96 -10.11 -15.52
N GLY A 43 1.79 -10.05 -14.47
CA GLY A 43 3.25 -9.99 -14.62
C GLY A 43 3.79 -8.61 -15.03
N PHE A 44 2.94 -7.61 -15.30
CA PHE A 44 3.41 -6.26 -15.64
C PHE A 44 4.14 -5.57 -14.47
N GLY A 45 3.87 -6.00 -13.23
CA GLY A 45 4.45 -5.43 -12.01
C GLY A 45 3.53 -4.44 -11.30
N LYS A 46 2.22 -4.72 -11.22
CA LYS A 46 1.23 -3.86 -10.53
C LYS A 46 1.61 -3.54 -9.09
N THR A 47 2.26 -4.47 -8.40
CA THR A 47 2.76 -4.30 -7.02
C THR A 47 3.62 -3.05 -6.86
N ALA A 48 4.41 -2.67 -7.86
CA ALA A 48 5.23 -1.45 -7.80
C ALA A 48 4.37 -0.19 -7.66
N CYS A 49 3.18 -0.17 -8.29
CA CYS A 49 2.29 0.99 -8.29
C CYS A 49 1.86 1.37 -6.86
N PHE A 50 1.48 0.39 -6.04
CA PHE A 50 1.06 0.67 -4.68
C PHE A 50 2.22 0.61 -3.66
N ALA A 51 3.26 -0.18 -3.91
CA ALA A 51 4.41 -0.30 -3.01
C ALA A 51 5.20 1.01 -2.86
N CYS A 52 5.27 1.80 -3.94
CA CYS A 52 5.96 3.09 -3.93
C CYS A 52 5.15 4.20 -3.22
N LEU A 53 3.82 4.10 -3.14
CA LEU A 53 2.95 5.20 -2.68
C LEU A 53 3.33 5.77 -1.32
N PRO A 54 3.56 4.98 -0.25
CA PRO A 54 3.89 5.54 1.06
C PRO A 54 5.15 6.41 1.00
N LEU A 55 6.20 5.93 0.33
CA LEU A 55 7.46 6.64 0.23
C LEU A 55 7.35 7.88 -0.65
N VAL A 56 6.61 7.82 -1.77
CA VAL A 56 6.35 8.99 -2.61
C VAL A 56 5.63 10.07 -1.81
N PHE A 57 4.58 9.70 -1.08
CA PHE A 57 3.85 10.63 -0.20
C PHE A 57 4.75 11.24 0.88
N ASP A 58 5.58 10.42 1.54
CA ASP A 58 6.49 10.90 2.59
C ASP A 58 7.51 11.90 2.04
N LEU A 59 8.09 11.62 0.88
CA LEU A 59 9.04 12.53 0.25
C LEU A 59 8.37 13.85 -0.19
N LEU A 60 7.14 13.79 -0.72
CA LEU A 60 6.41 14.99 -1.16
C LEU A 60 6.01 15.91 0.00
N HIS A 61 5.62 15.32 1.12
CA HIS A 61 5.12 16.05 2.29
C HIS A 61 6.18 16.27 3.37
N SER A 62 7.46 15.96 3.07
CA SER A 62 8.59 16.09 4.00
C SER A 62 8.34 15.41 5.34
N ARG A 63 7.68 14.25 5.33
CA ARG A 63 7.41 13.49 6.55
C ARG A 63 8.71 12.87 7.06
N GLY A 64 9.00 13.08 8.35
CA GLY A 64 10.14 12.47 9.03
C GLY A 64 9.99 10.96 9.20
N SER A 65 11.08 10.29 9.59
CA SER A 65 11.13 8.83 9.76
C SER A 65 10.11 8.27 10.76
N GLU A 66 9.61 9.09 11.69
CA GLU A 66 8.66 8.71 12.73
C GLU A 66 7.19 8.74 12.28
N GLU A 67 6.88 9.36 11.14
CA GLU A 67 5.49 9.62 10.70
C GLU A 67 5.17 9.09 9.30
N LYS A 68 5.78 7.95 8.94
CA LYS A 68 5.63 7.31 7.62
C LYS A 68 4.17 7.18 7.20
N SER A 69 3.88 7.43 5.95
CA SER A 69 2.56 7.25 5.36
C SER A 69 2.14 5.78 5.42
N ILE A 70 0.85 5.54 5.59
CA ILE A 70 0.25 4.21 5.68
C ILE A 70 -0.64 4.01 4.46
N LEU A 71 -0.45 2.90 3.75
CA LEU A 71 -1.35 2.43 2.71
C LEU A 71 -2.01 1.12 3.18
N ILE A 72 -3.32 1.02 3.01
CA ILE A 72 -4.03 -0.24 3.19
C ILE A 72 -4.22 -0.89 1.82
N VAL A 73 -3.82 -2.15 1.68
CA VAL A 73 -4.01 -2.95 0.46
C VAL A 73 -5.02 -4.04 0.76
N ILE A 74 -6.09 -4.08 -0.03
CA ILE A 74 -7.18 -5.05 0.07
C ILE A 74 -6.99 -6.05 -1.05
N SER A 75 -6.87 -7.33 -0.72
CA SER A 75 -6.76 -8.41 -1.73
C SER A 75 -7.65 -9.58 -1.34
N PRO A 76 -8.43 -10.16 -2.28
CA PRO A 76 -9.35 -11.25 -1.98
C PRO A 76 -8.65 -12.59 -1.71
N LEU A 77 -7.38 -12.74 -2.12
CA LEU A 77 -6.68 -14.02 -2.11
C LEU A 77 -5.55 -14.03 -1.08
N THR A 78 -5.78 -14.69 0.06
CA THR A 78 -4.82 -14.86 1.17
C THR A 78 -3.45 -15.38 0.71
N ALA A 79 -3.42 -16.30 -0.27
CA ALA A 79 -2.17 -16.81 -0.83
C ALA A 79 -1.35 -15.72 -1.55
N LEU A 80 -2.01 -14.82 -2.28
CA LEU A 80 -1.36 -13.67 -2.92
C LEU A 80 -0.86 -12.66 -1.90
N ILE A 81 -1.58 -12.48 -0.79
CA ILE A 81 -1.14 -11.58 0.27
C ILE A 81 0.20 -12.03 0.86
N LYS A 82 0.39 -13.33 1.14
CA LYS A 82 1.67 -13.85 1.65
C LYS A 82 2.83 -13.58 0.67
N ASN A 83 2.61 -13.82 -0.62
CA ASN A 83 3.60 -13.52 -1.66
C ASN A 83 3.94 -12.02 -1.73
N HIS A 84 2.93 -11.15 -1.62
CA HIS A 84 3.14 -9.70 -1.56
C HIS A 84 3.93 -9.29 -0.32
N VAL A 85 3.58 -9.80 0.86
CA VAL A 85 4.28 -9.50 2.11
C VAL A 85 5.75 -9.87 2.02
N GLU A 86 6.07 -11.07 1.55
CA GLU A 86 7.45 -11.52 1.39
C GLU A 86 8.22 -10.65 0.40
N THR A 87 7.63 -10.35 -0.75
CA THR A 87 8.25 -9.53 -1.80
C THR A 87 8.54 -8.11 -1.31
N LEU A 88 7.58 -7.50 -0.59
CA LEU A 88 7.72 -6.14 -0.09
C LEU A 88 8.72 -6.05 1.07
N ARG A 89 8.73 -7.03 1.98
CA ARG A 89 9.72 -7.09 3.08
C ARG A 89 11.14 -7.26 2.55
N LYS A 90 11.35 -8.04 1.48
CA LYS A 90 12.65 -8.16 0.79
C LYS A 90 13.15 -6.83 0.22
N LYS A 91 12.25 -5.87 -0.01
CA LYS A 91 12.55 -4.50 -0.46
C LYS A 91 12.59 -3.50 0.71
N SER A 92 12.77 -3.99 1.93
CA SER A 92 12.89 -3.20 3.16
C SER A 92 11.67 -2.34 3.50
N LEU A 93 10.48 -2.74 3.03
CA LEU A 93 9.22 -2.11 3.43
C LEU A 93 8.69 -2.73 4.72
N ASP A 94 8.27 -1.85 5.64
CA ASP A 94 7.56 -2.25 6.85
C ASP A 94 6.15 -2.70 6.48
N VAL A 95 5.96 -4.00 6.30
CA VAL A 95 4.70 -4.57 5.82
C VAL A 95 4.04 -5.45 6.87
N GLY A 96 2.81 -5.08 7.24
CA GLY A 96 1.91 -5.84 8.10
C GLY A 96 0.88 -6.61 7.28
N TYR A 97 0.45 -7.74 7.79
CA TYR A 97 -0.65 -8.53 7.23
C TYR A 97 -1.61 -8.92 8.34
N LEU A 98 -2.91 -8.80 8.07
CA LEU A 98 -3.97 -9.17 8.99
C LEU A 98 -4.85 -10.29 8.40
N ASP A 99 -4.90 -11.39 9.13
CA ASP A 99 -5.77 -12.54 8.93
C ASP A 99 -6.39 -13.01 10.26
N ALA A 100 -7.13 -14.12 10.19
CA ALA A 100 -7.77 -14.72 11.35
C ALA A 100 -6.76 -15.10 12.45
N ASP A 101 -5.58 -15.58 12.05
CA ASP A 101 -4.55 -16.16 12.91
C ASP A 101 -3.47 -15.17 13.34
N SER A 102 -3.59 -13.90 12.94
CA SER A 102 -2.61 -12.87 13.25
C SER A 102 -2.37 -12.72 14.75
N THR A 103 -1.10 -12.71 15.14
CA THR A 103 -0.69 -12.65 16.55
C THR A 103 -1.08 -11.31 17.19
N ILE A 104 -1.17 -11.30 18.52
CA ILE A 104 -1.45 -10.08 19.30
C ILE A 104 -0.42 -8.97 18.99
N GLU A 105 0.84 -9.36 18.77
CA GLU A 105 1.91 -8.44 18.42
C GLU A 105 1.68 -7.75 17.07
N VAL A 106 1.38 -8.51 16.01
CA VAL A 106 1.09 -7.96 14.67
C VAL A 106 -0.09 -7.01 14.75
N LYS A 107 -1.15 -7.42 15.46
CA LYS A 107 -2.35 -6.59 15.70
C LYS A 107 -1.99 -5.27 16.39
N SER A 108 -1.17 -5.32 17.43
CA SER A 108 -0.67 -4.15 18.16
C SER A 108 0.17 -3.23 17.27
N HIS A 109 1.06 -3.78 16.45
CA HIS A 109 1.89 -3.02 15.50
C HIS A 109 1.08 -2.33 14.41
N VAL A 110 0.04 -2.99 13.89
CA VAL A 110 -0.90 -2.36 12.95
C VAL A 110 -1.61 -1.18 13.62
N LEU A 111 -2.15 -1.34 14.83
CA LEU A 111 -2.85 -0.28 15.55
C LEU A 111 -1.96 0.93 15.90
N LYS A 112 -0.67 0.67 16.13
CA LYS A 112 0.34 1.71 16.39
C LYS A 112 0.91 2.36 15.11
N GLY A 113 0.49 1.90 13.93
CA GLY A 113 0.98 2.40 12.63
C GLY A 113 2.48 2.15 12.43
N LYS A 114 2.97 0.97 12.84
CA LYS A 114 4.37 0.56 12.65
C LYS A 114 4.66 0.11 11.22
N TYR A 115 3.63 -0.23 10.45
CA TYR A 115 3.76 -0.66 9.07
C TYR A 115 3.38 0.48 8.11
N SER A 116 4.14 0.64 7.04
CA SER A 116 3.84 1.58 5.95
C SER A 116 2.80 0.99 4.98
N ILE A 117 2.72 -0.34 4.92
CA ILE A 117 1.72 -1.07 4.13
C ILE A 117 1.05 -2.11 5.03
N VAL A 118 -0.27 -2.11 5.05
CA VAL A 118 -1.09 -3.11 5.77
C VAL A 118 -1.94 -3.85 4.75
N LEU A 119 -1.70 -5.15 4.59
CA LEU A 119 -2.51 -6.02 3.73
C LEU A 119 -3.59 -6.72 4.54
N LEU A 120 -4.79 -6.83 3.98
CA LEU A 120 -5.88 -7.63 4.55
C LEU A 120 -6.93 -7.99 3.49
N SER A 121 -7.79 -8.96 3.81
CA SER A 121 -8.94 -9.29 2.96
C SER A 121 -10.11 -8.31 3.15
N PRO A 122 -11.05 -8.24 2.20
CA PRO A 122 -12.28 -7.45 2.35
C PRO A 122 -13.06 -7.80 3.63
N GLU A 123 -13.20 -9.08 3.95
CA GLU A 123 -13.93 -9.59 5.11
C GLU A 123 -13.28 -9.15 6.42
N MET A 124 -11.95 -9.19 6.48
CA MET A 124 -11.19 -8.73 7.63
C MET A 124 -11.40 -7.22 7.87
N LEU A 125 -11.40 -6.43 6.78
CA LEU A 125 -11.60 -4.98 6.85
C LEU A 125 -13.02 -4.64 7.30
N LEU A 126 -14.03 -5.27 6.71
CA LEU A 126 -15.44 -4.97 6.99
C LEU A 126 -15.88 -5.49 8.38
N GLY A 127 -15.27 -6.56 8.85
CA GLY A 127 -15.52 -7.11 10.19
C GLY A 127 -14.65 -6.44 11.26
N LYS A 128 -13.53 -7.08 11.61
CA LYS A 128 -12.75 -6.78 12.82
C LYS A 128 -11.93 -5.49 12.74
N TRP A 129 -11.61 -5.02 11.53
CA TRP A 129 -10.64 -3.93 11.32
C TRP A 129 -11.23 -2.62 10.81
N ARG A 130 -12.56 -2.52 10.71
CA ARG A 130 -13.23 -1.27 10.29
C ARG A 130 -12.90 -0.10 11.20
N SER A 131 -12.64 -0.37 12.49
CA SER A 131 -12.26 0.65 13.47
C SER A 131 -10.90 1.30 13.21
N LEU A 132 -10.07 0.76 12.30
CA LEU A 132 -8.83 1.41 11.87
C LEU A 132 -9.08 2.82 11.33
N PHE A 133 -10.19 3.08 10.64
CA PHE A 133 -10.53 4.41 10.14
C PHE A 133 -10.86 5.42 11.24
N MET A 134 -11.18 4.94 12.46
CA MET A 134 -11.40 5.78 13.64
C MET A 134 -10.14 5.92 14.51
N ASN A 135 -9.08 5.18 14.19
CA ASN A 135 -7.81 5.25 14.92
C ASN A 135 -7.07 6.55 14.55
N LYS A 136 -6.66 7.31 15.58
CA LYS A 136 -5.98 8.62 15.41
C LYS A 136 -4.71 8.55 14.55
N VAL A 137 -3.97 7.45 14.60
CA VAL A 137 -2.76 7.25 13.78
C VAL A 137 -3.14 7.18 12.30
N TYR A 138 -4.19 6.42 11.97
CA TYR A 138 -4.68 6.26 10.60
C TYR A 138 -5.34 7.52 10.08
N GLN A 139 -6.13 8.23 10.89
CA GLN A 139 -6.73 9.52 10.49
C GLN A 139 -5.68 10.55 10.05
N ARG A 140 -4.44 10.44 10.53
CA ARG A 140 -3.35 11.36 10.21
C ARG A 140 -2.37 10.84 9.14
N ARG A 141 -2.21 9.52 9.03
CA ARG A 141 -1.15 8.89 8.23
C ARG A 141 -1.67 8.01 7.09
N LEU A 142 -2.95 7.65 7.07
CA LEU A 142 -3.51 6.86 5.97
C LEU A 142 -3.60 7.72 4.71
N ILE A 143 -2.90 7.33 3.65
CA ILE A 143 -2.88 8.04 2.36
C ILE A 143 -3.90 7.49 1.36
N GLY A 144 -4.46 6.31 1.62
CA GLY A 144 -5.55 5.75 0.83
C GLY A 144 -5.62 4.23 0.89
N LEU A 145 -6.39 3.68 -0.04
CA LEU A 145 -6.65 2.26 -0.19
C LEU A 145 -6.21 1.80 -1.60
N ALA A 146 -5.56 0.65 -1.68
CA ALA A 146 -5.32 -0.05 -2.93
C ALA A 146 -6.15 -1.34 -2.95
N ILE A 147 -6.97 -1.53 -3.99
CA ILE A 147 -7.81 -2.71 -4.16
C ILE A 147 -7.21 -3.60 -5.25
N ASP A 148 -6.68 -4.75 -4.85
CA ASP A 148 -6.17 -5.77 -5.74
C ASP A 148 -7.30 -6.68 -6.22
N GLU A 149 -7.18 -7.19 -7.45
CA GLU A 149 -8.22 -7.97 -8.14
C GLU A 149 -9.62 -7.33 -8.10
N ALA A 150 -9.70 -6.02 -8.35
CA ALA A 150 -10.93 -5.22 -8.30
C ALA A 150 -12.08 -5.77 -9.18
N HIS A 151 -11.76 -6.60 -10.19
CA HIS A 151 -12.76 -7.29 -11.00
C HIS A 151 -13.66 -8.23 -10.18
N CYS A 152 -13.22 -8.66 -8.98
CA CYS A 152 -14.00 -9.50 -8.06
C CYS A 152 -15.21 -8.79 -7.44
N VAL A 153 -15.32 -7.46 -7.59
CA VAL A 153 -16.45 -6.67 -7.04
C VAL A 153 -17.75 -6.93 -7.80
N VAL A 154 -17.67 -7.36 -9.06
CA VAL A 154 -18.84 -7.58 -9.92
C VAL A 154 -18.97 -9.06 -10.25
N LYS A 155 -20.18 -9.62 -10.10
CA LYS A 155 -20.53 -10.89 -10.75
C LYS A 155 -20.91 -10.58 -12.20
N TRP A 156 -20.15 -11.16 -13.13
CA TRP A 156 -20.36 -11.02 -14.57
C TRP A 156 -21.41 -12.01 -15.07
#